data_AF-A0A534PG50-F1
#
_entry.id   AF-A0A534PG50-F1
#
_cell.length_a   1.000
_cell.length_b   1.000
_cell.length_c   1.000
_cell.angle_alpha   90.00
_cell.angle_beta   90.00
_cell.angle_gamma   90.00
#
_symmetry.space_group_name_H-M   'P 1'
#
loop_
_entity.id
_entity.type
_entity.pdbx_description
1 polymer ?
#
loop_
_entity_poly.entity_id
_entity_poly.type
_entity_poly.pdbx_seq_one_letter_code
_entity_poly.pdbx_strand_id
1 'polypeptide(L)'
;MVINVGTEDFTSGDPGHDAFVAGYVKLLARVRQNYPSALIVVAIGPMLSDLWPPGAQALTRARSYVSEAVGAASDARMKLIEFPDQDDAGTYGCKSHPSPATHRRMADQLTAFLRQQLGW
;
A
#
# COMPACT_ATOMS: atom_id res chain seq x y z
N MET A 1 -0.68 -12.39 5.04
CA MET A 1 -1.20 -11.85 3.77
C MET A 1 -0.63 -10.46 3.59
N VAL A 2 -0.09 -10.14 2.41
CA VAL A 2 0.38 -8.79 2.08
C VAL A 2 -0.46 -8.28 0.92
N ILE A 3 -1.03 -7.08 1.05
CA ILE A 3 -1.90 -6.45 0.06
C ILE A 3 -1.23 -5.15 -0.36
N ASN A 4 -0.82 -5.03 -1.61
CA ASN A 4 -0.28 -3.80 -2.20
C ASN A 4 -1.05 -3.51 -3.49
N VAL A 5 -2.25 -2.96 -3.33
CA VAL A 5 -3.13 -2.54 -4.43
C VAL A 5 -3.61 -1.14 -4.13
N GLY A 6 -3.86 -0.35 -5.17
CA GLY A 6 -4.25 1.04 -5.06
C GLY A 6 -3.52 1.96 -6.04
N THR A 7 -2.32 1.59 -6.51
CA THR A 7 -1.54 2.47 -7.40
C THR A 7 -2.34 2.92 -8.62
N GLU A 8 -2.99 1.97 -9.31
CA GLU A 8 -3.76 2.25 -10.53
C GLU A 8 -4.96 3.17 -10.28
N ASP A 9 -5.61 3.06 -9.12
CA ASP A 9 -6.76 3.90 -8.75
C ASP A 9 -6.41 5.39 -8.72
N PHE A 10 -5.15 5.72 -8.40
CA PHE A 10 -4.67 7.11 -8.34
C PHE A 10 -3.95 7.59 -9.62
N THR A 11 -3.76 6.74 -10.64
CA THR A 11 -3.01 7.12 -11.86
C THR A 11 -3.70 8.18 -12.71
N SER A 12 -5.02 8.29 -12.60
CA SER A 12 -5.84 9.27 -13.33
C SER A 12 -6.33 10.42 -12.46
N GLY A 13 -5.85 10.54 -11.22
CA GLY A 13 -6.22 11.57 -10.26
C GLY A 13 -6.84 10.99 -9.00
N ASP A 14 -7.71 11.75 -8.34
CA ASP A 14 -8.44 11.28 -7.16
C ASP A 14 -9.53 10.26 -7.56
N PRO A 15 -9.48 9.01 -7.06
CA PRO A 15 -10.51 8.00 -7.33
C PRO A 15 -11.86 8.30 -6.64
N GLY A 16 -11.90 9.31 -5.78
CA GLY A 16 -13.04 9.64 -4.93
C GLY A 16 -12.97 8.90 -3.61
N HIS A 17 -12.92 9.67 -2.52
CA HIS A 17 -12.80 9.19 -1.14
C HIS A 17 -13.74 8.02 -0.81
N ASP A 18 -15.05 8.25 -0.87
CA ASP A 18 -16.05 7.28 -0.38
C ASP A 18 -16.03 5.98 -1.19
N ALA A 19 -15.84 6.08 -2.50
CA ALA A 19 -15.79 4.92 -3.38
C ALA A 19 -14.55 4.06 -3.10
N PHE A 20 -13.38 4.70 -2.98
CA PHE A 20 -12.13 4.00 -2.68
C PHE A 20 -12.18 3.36 -1.29
N VAL A 21 -12.52 4.11 -0.24
CA VAL A 21 -12.57 3.59 1.14
C VAL A 21 -13.56 2.44 1.25
N ALA A 22 -14.78 2.57 0.70
CA ALA A 22 -15.76 1.50 0.74
C ALA A 22 -15.31 0.24 -0.01
N GLY A 23 -14.64 0.40 -1.16
CA GLY A 23 -14.05 -0.70 -1.91
C GLY A 23 -12.94 -1.41 -1.13
N TYR A 24 -12.03 -0.64 -0.54
CA TYR A 24 -10.91 -1.16 0.23
C TYR A 24 -11.37 -1.88 1.51
N VAL A 25 -12.35 -1.33 2.23
CA VAL A 25 -12.98 -1.99 3.40
C VAL A 25 -13.60 -3.33 3.00
N LYS A 26 -14.30 -3.40 1.86
CA LYS A 26 -14.87 -4.67 1.37
C LYS A 26 -13.79 -5.71 1.04
N LEU A 27 -12.69 -5.29 0.42
CA LEU A 27 -11.53 -6.15 0.16
C LEU A 27 -10.97 -6.70 1.47
N LEU A 28 -10.68 -5.83 2.44
CA LEU A 28 -10.11 -6.21 3.74
C LEU A 28 -11.04 -7.13 4.53
N ALA A 29 -12.34 -6.84 4.55
CA ALA A 29 -13.35 -7.70 5.16
C ALA A 29 -13.38 -9.08 4.52
N ARG A 30 -13.31 -9.16 3.18
CA ARG A 30 -13.27 -10.45 2.45
C ARG A 30 -12.01 -11.25 2.79
N VAL A 31 -10.85 -10.60 2.89
CA VAL A 31 -9.61 -11.27 3.29
C VAL A 31 -9.73 -11.77 4.73
N ARG A 32 -10.20 -10.95 5.67
CA ARG A 32 -10.36 -11.36 7.07
C ARG A 32 -11.35 -12.51 7.23
N GLN A 33 -12.46 -12.52 6.49
CA GLN A 33 -13.43 -13.63 6.49
C GLN A 33 -12.81 -14.97 6.09
N ASN A 34 -11.98 -14.97 5.04
CA ASN A 34 -11.34 -16.19 4.56
C ASN A 34 -10.13 -16.61 5.40
N TYR A 35 -9.49 -15.66 6.09
CA TYR A 35 -8.30 -15.89 6.90
C TYR A 35 -8.42 -15.25 8.30
N PRO A 36 -9.29 -15.78 9.18
CA PRO A 36 -9.66 -15.12 10.44
C PRO A 36 -8.48 -14.81 11.35
N SER A 37 -7.45 -15.66 11.36
CA SER A 37 -6.26 -15.51 12.22
C SER A 37 -5.03 -14.95 11.50
N ALA A 38 -5.08 -14.66 10.20
CA ALA A 38 -3.87 -14.20 9.50
C ALA A 38 -3.43 -12.80 9.95
N LEU A 39 -2.11 -12.53 9.94
CA LEU A 39 -1.61 -11.17 9.87
C LEU A 39 -1.91 -10.63 8.47
N ILE A 40 -2.59 -9.49 8.39
CA ILE A 40 -2.86 -8.76 7.15
C ILE A 40 -1.97 -7.52 7.16
N VAL A 41 -1.05 -7.43 6.21
CA VAL A 41 -0.19 -6.27 6.00
C VAL A 41 -0.70 -5.54 4.76
N VAL A 42 -1.18 -4.33 4.95
CA VAL A 42 -1.60 -3.43 3.88
C VAL A 42 -0.42 -2.52 3.56
N ALA A 43 -0.06 -2.45 2.28
CA ALA A 43 1.10 -1.73 1.80
C ALA A 43 0.69 -0.56 0.89
N ILE A 44 1.47 0.52 0.96
CA ILE A 44 1.40 1.67 0.06
C ILE A 44 2.78 1.81 -0.62
N GLY A 45 2.80 2.14 -1.91
CA GLY A 45 4.02 2.45 -2.65
C GLY A 45 4.63 1.26 -3.40
N PRO A 46 5.76 1.48 -4.10
CA PRO A 46 6.57 2.70 -4.09
C PRO A 46 6.27 3.66 -5.26
N MET A 47 5.25 3.36 -6.08
CA MET A 47 5.04 4.08 -7.35
C MET A 47 4.23 5.38 -7.24
N LEU A 48 3.60 5.63 -6.08
CA LEU A 48 2.82 6.85 -5.86
C LEU A 48 3.71 7.97 -5.36
N SER A 49 3.53 9.16 -5.92
CA SER A 49 4.14 10.40 -5.46
C SER A 49 3.08 11.51 -5.42
N ASP A 50 3.39 12.64 -4.79
CA ASP A 50 2.53 13.84 -4.89
C ASP A 50 2.84 14.68 -6.13
N LEU A 51 3.85 14.27 -6.92
CA LEU A 51 4.27 14.93 -8.16
C LEU A 51 3.42 14.51 -9.37
N TRP A 52 2.84 13.31 -9.31
CA TRP A 52 2.03 12.75 -10.41
C TRP A 52 0.76 12.04 -9.91
N PRO A 53 -0.40 12.29 -10.56
CA PRO A 53 -0.65 13.34 -11.55
C PRO A 53 -0.56 14.75 -10.92
N PRO A 54 -0.18 15.79 -11.69
CA PRO A 54 -0.05 17.14 -11.15
C PRO A 54 -1.34 17.62 -10.47
N GLY A 55 -1.21 18.10 -9.23
CA GLY A 55 -2.33 18.62 -8.43
C GLY A 55 -3.23 17.54 -7.80
N ALA A 56 -3.00 16.25 -8.06
CA ALA A 56 -3.80 15.17 -7.49
C ALA A 56 -3.43 14.85 -6.04
N GLN A 57 -2.16 15.06 -5.64
CA GLN A 57 -1.63 14.65 -4.33
C GLN A 57 -1.86 13.14 -4.07
N ALA A 58 -1.50 12.32 -5.07
CA ALA A 58 -1.87 10.91 -5.12
C ALA A 58 -1.34 10.10 -3.92
N LEU A 59 -0.07 10.28 -3.54
CA LEU A 59 0.51 9.59 -2.39
C LEU A 59 -0.15 10.04 -1.07
N THR A 60 -0.34 11.34 -0.90
CA THR A 60 -1.00 11.90 0.29
C THR A 60 -2.44 11.38 0.44
N ARG A 61 -3.22 11.33 -0.65
CA ARG A 61 -4.58 10.79 -0.63
C ARG A 61 -4.59 9.29 -0.38
N ALA A 62 -3.72 8.53 -1.05
CA ALA A 62 -3.61 7.09 -0.83
C ALA A 62 -3.29 6.76 0.64
N ARG A 63 -2.33 7.49 1.25
CA ARG A 63 -2.06 7.40 2.70
C ARG A 63 -3.31 7.61 3.53
N SER A 64 -4.06 8.68 3.26
CA SER A 64 -5.29 8.98 4.00
C SER A 64 -6.34 7.87 3.84
N TYR A 65 -6.67 7.51 2.60
CA TYR A 65 -7.82 6.64 2.32
C TYR A 65 -7.54 5.20 2.74
N VAL A 66 -6.32 4.72 2.51
CA VAL A 66 -5.91 3.37 2.94
C VAL A 66 -5.82 3.31 4.46
N SER A 67 -5.29 4.34 5.13
CA SER A 67 -5.23 4.37 6.60
C SER A 67 -6.63 4.39 7.23
N GLU A 68 -7.57 5.12 6.65
CA GLU A 68 -8.97 5.10 7.08
C GLU A 68 -9.59 3.71 6.92
N ALA A 69 -9.44 3.08 5.76
CA ALA A 69 -9.97 1.74 5.52
C ALA A 69 -9.40 0.68 6.48
N VAL A 70 -8.09 0.78 6.79
CA VAL A 70 -7.44 -0.08 7.78
C VAL A 70 -7.94 0.21 9.19
N GLY A 71 -8.09 1.49 9.55
CA GLY A 71 -8.59 1.90 10.86
C GLY A 71 -10.04 1.47 11.12
N ALA A 72 -10.89 1.49 10.09
CA ALA A 72 -12.29 1.06 10.17
C ALA A 72 -12.45 -0.41 10.60
N ALA A 73 -11.45 -1.26 10.33
CA ALA A 73 -11.48 -2.66 10.76
C ALA A 73 -11.26 -2.84 12.28
N SER A 74 -10.64 -1.86 12.96
CA SER A 74 -10.26 -1.95 14.38
C SER A 74 -9.54 -3.27 14.74
N ASP A 75 -8.77 -3.80 13.79
CA ASP A 75 -8.19 -5.14 13.84
C ASP A 75 -6.70 -5.08 14.19
N ALA A 76 -6.34 -5.57 15.38
CA ALA A 76 -4.95 -5.56 15.86
C ALA A 76 -3.99 -6.37 14.98
N ARG A 77 -4.50 -7.33 14.18
CA ARG A 77 -3.73 -8.15 13.22
C ARG A 77 -3.79 -7.59 11.80
N MET A 78 -4.24 -6.35 11.64
CA MET A 78 -4.10 -5.58 10.41
C MET A 78 -3.07 -4.48 10.65
N LYS A 79 -2.05 -4.41 9.79
CA LYS A 79 -0.95 -3.47 9.91
C LYS A 79 -0.73 -2.74 8.60
N LEU A 80 -0.31 -1.48 8.68
CA LEU A 80 0.10 -0.68 7.53
C LEU A 80 1.63 -0.67 7.40
N ILE A 81 2.13 -0.77 6.18
CA ILE A 81 3.53 -0.51 5.83
C ILE A 81 3.56 0.41 4.61
N GLU A 82 4.50 1.34 4.58
CA GLU A 82 4.73 2.17 3.40
C GLU A 82 6.14 1.89 2.87
N PHE A 83 6.21 1.57 1.58
CA PHE A 83 7.48 1.54 0.86
C PHE A 83 7.80 2.96 0.42
N PRO A 84 9.00 3.48 0.72
CA PRO A 84 9.41 4.80 0.26
C PRO A 84 9.23 4.94 -1.25
N ASP A 85 8.88 6.14 -1.67
CA ASP A 85 8.85 6.51 -3.08
C ASP A 85 10.18 6.14 -3.75
N GLN A 86 10.08 5.63 -4.97
CA GLN A 86 11.21 5.18 -5.77
C GLN A 86 11.92 6.31 -6.53
N ASP A 87 11.65 7.58 -6.23
CA ASP A 87 12.11 8.77 -6.99
C ASP A 87 13.63 9.05 -7.06
N ASP A 88 14.49 8.07 -6.76
CA ASP A 88 15.94 8.14 -6.98
C ASP A 88 16.34 7.76 -8.43
N ALA A 89 17.39 8.35 -8.98
CA ALA A 89 17.91 7.95 -10.29
C ALA A 89 18.39 6.47 -10.30
N GLY A 90 17.96 5.69 -11.31
CA GLY A 90 18.36 4.29 -11.49
C GLY A 90 17.49 3.24 -10.79
N THR A 91 16.36 3.66 -10.22
CA THR A 91 15.42 2.80 -9.47
C THR A 91 14.25 2.28 -10.28
N TYR A 92 14.12 2.71 -11.53
CA TYR A 92 12.99 2.40 -12.40
C TYR A 92 13.32 1.30 -13.41
N GLY A 93 12.34 0.45 -13.69
CA GLY A 93 12.24 -0.41 -14.86
C GLY A 93 11.25 0.18 -15.88
N CYS A 94 10.68 -0.69 -16.72
CA CYS A 94 9.74 -0.30 -17.77
C CYS A 94 8.53 0.46 -17.21
N LYS A 95 8.10 1.56 -17.89
CA LYS A 95 6.94 2.38 -17.50
C LYS A 95 6.99 2.79 -16.02
N SER A 96 8.17 3.16 -15.53
CA SER A 96 8.40 3.56 -14.14
C SER A 96 8.04 2.50 -13.10
N HIS A 97 7.99 1.21 -13.46
CA HIS A 97 7.85 0.16 -12.45
C HIS A 97 9.13 0.05 -11.61
N PRO A 98 9.09 -0.55 -10.41
CA PRO A 98 10.28 -0.71 -9.59
C PRO A 98 11.36 -1.56 -10.28
N SER A 99 12.61 -1.12 -10.23
CA SER A 99 13.78 -1.91 -10.65
C SER A 99 14.02 -3.10 -9.69
N PRO A 100 14.86 -4.08 -10.07
CA PRO A 100 15.30 -5.13 -9.16
C PRO A 100 15.92 -4.61 -7.86
N ALA A 101 16.66 -3.49 -7.92
CA ALA A 101 17.25 -2.87 -6.73
C ALA A 101 16.19 -2.26 -5.80
N THR A 102 15.15 -1.65 -6.36
CA THR A 102 13.99 -1.15 -5.58
C THR A 102 13.21 -2.31 -4.97
N HIS A 103 12.95 -3.38 -5.74
CA HIS A 103 12.34 -4.60 -5.22
C HIS A 103 13.14 -5.22 -4.06
N ARG A 104 14.48 -5.20 -4.13
CA ARG A 104 15.34 -5.68 -3.03
C ARG A 104 15.13 -4.87 -1.76
N ARG A 105 15.12 -3.53 -1.86
CA ARG A 105 14.87 -2.63 -0.71
C ARG A 105 13.49 -2.85 -0.09
N MET A 106 12.45 -2.98 -0.93
CA MET A 106 11.09 -3.32 -0.47
C MET A 106 11.07 -4.67 0.24
N ALA A 107 11.76 -5.68 -0.31
CA ALA A 107 11.84 -7.01 0.28
C ALA A 107 12.56 -6.99 1.63
N ASP A 108 13.64 -6.23 1.77
CA ASP A 108 14.37 -6.08 3.03
C ASP A 108 13.49 -5.46 4.13
N GLN A 109 12.80 -4.36 3.79
CA GLN A 109 11.88 -3.68 4.70
C GLN A 109 10.70 -4.58 5.11
N LEU A 110 10.04 -5.22 4.14
CA LEU A 110 8.91 -6.12 4.40
C LEU A 110 9.34 -7.34 5.22
N THR A 111 10.50 -7.92 4.93
CA THR A 111 11.02 -9.06 5.67
C THR A 111 11.31 -8.69 7.12
N ALA A 112 11.98 -7.57 7.36
CA ALA A 112 12.25 -7.08 8.72
C ALA A 112 10.95 -6.83 9.49
N PHE A 113 9.97 -6.20 8.84
CA PHE A 113 8.66 -5.96 9.40
C PHE A 113 7.94 -7.26 9.78
N LEU A 114 7.90 -8.24 8.87
CA LEU A 114 7.23 -9.53 9.10
C LEU A 114 7.90 -10.33 10.22
N ARG A 115 9.24 -10.35 10.29
CA ARG A 115 9.97 -10.97 11.40
C ARG A 115 9.56 -10.40 12.75
N GLN A 116 9.47 -9.08 12.84
CA GLN A 116 9.03 -8.39 14.06
C GLN A 116 7.58 -8.75 14.45
N GLN A 117 6.65 -8.78 13.49
CA GLN A 117 5.23 -9.02 13.78
C GLN A 117 4.89 -10.49 14.04
N LEU A 118 5.65 -11.42 13.47
CA LEU A 118 5.37 -12.86 13.51
C LEU A 118 6.29 -13.64 14.44
N GLY A 119 7.39 -13.03 14.91
CA GLY A 119 8.45 -13.74 15.64
C GLY A 119 9.19 -14.76 14.75
N TRP A 120 9.35 -14.43 13.46
CA TRP A 120 10.06 -15.24 12.47
C TRP A 120 11.53 -14.89 12.37
#